data_AF-A0A925EDB4-F1
#
_entry.id   AF-A0A925EDB4-F1
#
_cell.length_a   1.000
_cell.length_b   1.000
_cell.length_c   1.000
_cell.angle_alpha   90.00
_cell.angle_beta   90.00
_cell.angle_gamma   90.00
#
_symmetry.space_group_name_H-M   'P 1'
#
loop_
_entity.id
_entity.type
_entity.pdbx_description
1 polymer ?
#
loop_
_entity_poly.entity_id
_entity_poly.type
_entity_poly.pdbx_seq_one_letter_code
_entity_poly.pdbx_strand_id
1 'polypeptide(L)'
;MKGKRLFLVLVISGTFLSAIAQKIVYSEPDKDDTRRMDFEIAGKIGSNFLIYKNTRGKNWIAVLDNDMQQISRVDQDYVPDNDRMINVEFFPYNDFCYMIYQYQKKNIVYCMASKIGPDGNKIGNVTELDTTHLGFAANNKIYTVVSSEDKSR
;
A
#
# COMPACT_ATOMS: atom_id res chain seq x y z
N MET A 1 46.56 -35.59 -16.11
CA MET A 1 45.08 -35.66 -16.15
C MET A 1 44.38 -35.75 -14.79
N LYS A 2 44.97 -36.36 -13.74
CA LYS A 2 44.30 -36.51 -12.41
C LYS A 2 44.04 -35.19 -11.65
N GLY A 3 44.96 -34.23 -11.69
CA GLY A 3 44.81 -32.94 -10.99
C GLY A 3 43.69 -32.04 -11.52
N LYS A 4 43.43 -32.05 -12.83
CA LYS A 4 42.32 -31.30 -13.45
C LYS A 4 40.94 -31.82 -13.02
N ARG A 5 40.80 -33.14 -12.80
CA ARG A 5 39.57 -33.76 -12.32
C ARG A 5 39.31 -33.44 -10.85
N LEU A 6 40.36 -33.42 -10.01
CA LEU A 6 40.25 -33.05 -8.60
C LEU A 6 39.85 -31.58 -8.43
N PHE A 7 40.42 -30.68 -9.23
CA PHE A 7 40.07 -29.26 -9.23
C PHE A 7 38.60 -29.02 -9.64
N LEU A 8 38.12 -29.76 -10.65
CA LEU A 8 36.73 -29.66 -11.11
C LEU A 8 35.73 -30.12 -10.03
N VAL A 9 36.05 -31.18 -9.28
CA VAL A 9 35.24 -31.66 -8.14
C VAL A 9 35.21 -30.64 -7.01
N LEU A 10 36.34 -29.98 -6.74
CA LEU A 10 36.46 -28.95 -5.70
C LEU A 10 35.63 -27.69 -6.02
N VAL A 11 35.62 -27.27 -7.29
CA VAL A 11 34.81 -26.14 -7.76
C VAL A 11 33.31 -26.46 -7.68
N ILE A 12 32.90 -27.66 -8.11
CA ILE A 12 31.50 -28.10 -8.05
C ILE A 12 31.03 -28.23 -6.60
N SER A 13 31.88 -28.74 -5.69
CA SER A 13 31.52 -28.87 -4.26
C SER A 13 31.43 -27.52 -3.55
N GLY A 14 32.20 -26.51 -3.98
CA GLY A 14 32.15 -25.16 -3.39
C GLY A 14 30.86 -24.41 -3.72
N THR A 15 30.24 -24.68 -4.88
CA THR A 15 28.99 -24.02 -5.28
C THR A 15 27.75 -24.48 -4.51
N PHE A 16 27.81 -25.63 -3.81
CA PHE A 16 26.69 -26.13 -3.00
C PHE A 16 26.57 -25.48 -1.61
N LEU A 17 27.61 -24.79 -1.13
CA LEU A 17 27.65 -24.26 0.25
C LEU A 17 27.03 -22.86 0.40
N SER A 18 26.54 -22.25 -0.68
CA SER A 18 26.03 -20.87 -0.66
C SER A 18 24.57 -20.76 -1.12
N ALA A 19 23.74 -21.74 -0.75
CA ALA A 19 22.30 -21.66 -0.96
C ALA A 19 21.69 -20.69 0.07
N ILE A 20 21.65 -19.39 -0.25
CA ILE A 20 20.80 -18.43 0.46
C ILE A 20 19.36 -18.77 0.08
N ALA A 21 18.64 -19.43 0.98
CA ALA A 21 17.23 -19.76 0.78
C ALA A 21 16.38 -18.48 0.84
N GLN A 22 15.34 -18.42 0.02
CA GLN A 22 14.37 -17.33 0.06
C GLN A 22 13.57 -17.41 1.37
N LYS A 23 13.66 -16.37 2.22
CA LYS A 23 12.84 -16.22 3.42
C LYS A 23 11.55 -15.52 3.03
N ILE A 24 10.41 -16.14 3.32
CA ILE A 24 9.10 -15.49 3.21
C ILE A 24 8.66 -15.13 4.63
N VAL A 25 8.26 -13.87 4.82
CA VAL A 25 7.78 -13.36 6.10
C VAL A 25 6.38 -12.81 5.89
N TYR A 26 5.50 -13.05 6.85
CA TYR A 26 4.11 -12.60 6.83
C TYR A 26 3.86 -11.69 8.04
N SER A 27 3.03 -10.67 7.85
CA SER A 27 2.53 -9.89 8.96
C SER A 27 1.45 -10.68 9.71
N GLU A 28 1.51 -10.66 11.04
CA GLU A 28 0.40 -11.14 11.88
C GLU A 28 -0.78 -10.16 11.80
N PRO A 29 -2.03 -10.64 11.94
CA PRO A 29 -3.19 -9.76 12.05
C PRO A 29 -3.13 -8.92 13.33
N ASP A 30 -3.54 -7.65 13.23
CA ASP A 30 -3.71 -6.77 14.39
C ASP A 30 -4.99 -7.16 15.17
N LYS A 31 -5.08 -6.76 16.44
CA LYS A 31 -6.28 -6.97 17.28
C LYS A 31 -7.51 -6.26 16.71
N ASP A 32 -7.31 -5.14 16.05
CA ASP A 32 -8.39 -4.38 15.42
C ASP A 32 -8.74 -4.88 14.01
N ASP A 33 -7.99 -5.85 13.48
CA ASP A 33 -8.27 -6.43 12.17
C ASP A 33 -9.50 -7.32 12.25
N THR A 34 -10.48 -7.04 11.40
CA THR A 34 -11.70 -7.84 11.30
C THR A 34 -11.79 -8.47 9.92
N ARG A 35 -12.50 -9.60 9.82
CA ARG A 35 -12.76 -10.26 8.52
C ARG A 35 -13.54 -9.41 7.51
N ARG A 36 -14.11 -8.28 7.96
CA ARG A 36 -14.91 -7.34 7.15
C ARG A 36 -14.24 -5.98 7.03
N MET A 37 -12.98 -5.85 7.45
CA MET A 37 -12.20 -4.64 7.26
C MET A 37 -11.88 -4.49 5.77
N ASP A 38 -12.00 -3.27 5.25
CA ASP A 38 -11.50 -2.93 3.93
C ASP A 38 -10.01 -2.56 4.06
N PHE A 39 -9.18 -3.01 3.13
CA PHE A 39 -7.76 -2.70 3.13
C PHE A 39 -7.23 -2.52 1.72
N GLU A 40 -6.14 -1.76 1.61
CA GLU A 40 -5.41 -1.56 0.36
C GLU A 40 -3.91 -1.58 0.65
N ILE A 41 -3.14 -2.25 -0.20
CA ILE A 41 -1.69 -2.40 -0.02
C ILE A 41 -0.97 -1.38 -0.90
N ALA A 42 -0.35 -0.38 -0.28
CA ALA A 42 0.48 0.57 -1.03
C ALA A 42 1.82 -0.04 -1.44
N GLY A 43 2.26 -1.09 -0.75
CA GLY A 43 3.53 -1.78 -1.02
C GLY A 43 4.70 -1.15 -0.26
N LYS A 44 5.90 -1.30 -0.80
CA LYS A 44 7.15 -0.81 -0.18
C LYS A 44 7.40 0.65 -0.52
N ILE A 45 7.43 1.50 0.50
CA ILE A 45 7.75 2.93 0.43
C ILE A 45 8.95 3.20 1.32
N GLY A 46 10.07 3.60 0.72
CA GLY A 46 11.36 3.70 1.38
C GLY A 46 11.79 2.34 1.94
N SER A 47 12.01 2.27 3.25
CA SER A 47 12.37 1.04 3.95
C SER A 47 11.18 0.23 4.48
N ASN A 48 9.96 0.78 4.36
CA ASN A 48 8.79 0.27 5.08
C ASN A 48 7.72 -0.24 4.10
N PHE A 49 6.83 -1.10 4.58
CA PHE A 49 5.62 -1.50 3.87
C PHE A 49 4.42 -0.77 4.47
N LEU A 50 3.55 -0.26 3.61
CA LEU A 50 2.36 0.47 4.04
C LEU A 50 1.10 -0.29 3.64
N ILE A 51 0.20 -0.45 4.62
CA ILE A 51 -1.12 -1.06 4.43
C ILE A 51 -2.17 -0.10 4.97
N TYR A 52 -3.03 0.38 4.10
CA TYR A 52 -4.21 1.14 4.49
C TYR A 52 -5.29 0.19 4.98
N LYS A 53 -5.99 0.60 6.03
CA LYS A 53 -7.05 -0.17 6.70
C LYS A 53 -8.23 0.74 7.03
N ASN A 54 -9.43 0.26 6.75
CA ASN A 54 -10.69 0.86 7.16
C ASN A 54 -11.56 -0.13 7.92
N THR A 55 -11.86 0.20 9.17
CA THR A 55 -12.87 -0.52 9.96
C THR A 55 -13.94 0.45 10.41
N ARG A 56 -15.15 0.29 9.85
CA ARG A 56 -16.36 1.07 10.22
C ARG A 56 -16.12 2.58 10.14
N GLY A 57 -15.47 3.03 9.07
CA GLY A 57 -15.19 4.44 8.86
C GLY A 57 -13.92 4.94 9.54
N LYS A 58 -13.29 4.18 10.45
CA LYS A 58 -11.96 4.56 10.98
C LYS A 58 -10.89 4.20 9.98
N ASN A 59 -10.07 5.18 9.61
CA ASN A 59 -9.06 5.06 8.56
C ASN A 59 -7.65 5.16 9.15
N TRP A 60 -6.79 4.18 8.91
CA TRP A 60 -5.38 4.25 9.33
C TRP A 60 -4.45 3.56 8.35
N ILE A 61 -3.17 3.90 8.43
CA ILE A 61 -2.09 3.21 7.71
C ILE A 61 -1.23 2.49 8.75
N ALA A 62 -1.12 1.18 8.58
CA ALA A 62 -0.12 0.36 9.27
C ALA A 62 1.21 0.48 8.53
N VAL A 63 2.28 0.77 9.27
CA VAL A 63 3.65 0.83 8.78
C VAL A 63 4.38 -0.39 9.29
N LEU A 64 4.93 -1.19 8.39
CA LEU A 64 5.63 -2.43 8.70
C LEU A 64 7.09 -2.36 8.28
N ASP A 65 7.96 -3.02 9.03
CA ASP A 65 9.37 -3.17 8.69
C ASP A 65 9.61 -4.31 7.68
N ASN A 66 10.89 -4.61 7.39
CA ASN A 66 11.25 -5.67 6.45
C ASN A 66 11.02 -7.09 6.99
N ASP A 67 10.77 -7.25 8.29
CA ASP A 67 10.34 -8.51 8.90
C ASP A 67 8.80 -8.54 9.08
N MET A 68 8.07 -7.66 8.38
CA MET A 68 6.61 -7.55 8.39
C MET A 68 6.02 -7.32 9.80
N GLN A 69 6.79 -6.70 10.70
CA GLN A 69 6.31 -6.29 12.01
C GLN A 69 5.75 -4.87 11.93
N GLN A 70 4.55 -4.64 12.47
CA GLN A 70 3.96 -3.32 12.52
C GLN A 70 4.73 -2.44 13.51
N ILE A 71 5.45 -1.44 12.98
CA ILE A 71 6.27 -0.50 13.75
C ILE A 71 5.53 0.81 14.05
N SER A 72 4.48 1.12 13.29
CA SER A 72 3.64 2.30 13.52
C SER A 72 2.23 2.10 12.98
N ARG A 73 1.30 2.88 13.54
CA ARG A 73 -0.07 3.03 13.08
C ARG A 73 -0.36 4.52 13.01
N VAL A 74 -0.74 5.00 11.83
CA VAL A 74 -1.00 6.41 11.58
C VAL A 74 -2.45 6.60 11.15
N ASP A 75 -3.25 7.23 12.01
CA ASP A 75 -4.63 7.56 11.71
C ASP A 75 -4.70 8.65 10.61
N GLN A 76 -5.66 8.50 9.70
CA GLN A 76 -5.81 9.36 8.54
C GLN A 76 -6.97 10.33 8.75
N ASP A 77 -6.87 11.22 9.75
CA ASP A 77 -7.96 12.12 10.22
C ASP A 77 -8.53 13.08 9.16
N TYR A 78 -7.85 13.23 8.03
CA TYR A 78 -8.31 14.03 6.89
C TYR A 78 -9.20 13.23 5.91
N VAL A 79 -9.25 11.91 6.07
CA VAL A 79 -10.16 11.03 5.35
C VAL A 79 -11.49 11.03 6.10
N PRO A 80 -12.62 11.27 5.43
CA PRO A 80 -13.90 11.35 6.12
C PRO A 80 -14.32 10.04 6.79
N ASP A 81 -14.53 10.08 8.10
CA ASP A 81 -14.94 8.90 8.87
C ASP A 81 -16.45 8.61 8.81
N ASN A 82 -17.27 9.63 8.57
CA ASN A 82 -18.74 9.53 8.60
C ASN A 82 -19.38 9.60 7.20
N ASP A 83 -18.58 9.90 6.18
CA ASP A 83 -19.06 9.89 4.80
C ASP A 83 -18.82 8.50 4.18
N ARG A 84 -19.60 8.16 3.15
CA ARG A 84 -19.52 6.82 2.55
C ARG A 84 -18.25 6.72 1.71
N MET A 85 -17.25 6.00 2.21
CA MET A 85 -16.08 5.61 1.42
C MET A 85 -16.52 4.75 0.22
N ILE A 86 -15.97 5.04 -0.96
CA ILE A 86 -16.28 4.36 -2.22
C ILE A 86 -15.08 3.53 -2.68
N ASN A 87 -13.89 4.14 -2.69
CA ASN A 87 -12.66 3.50 -3.13
C ASN A 87 -11.43 4.21 -2.54
N VAL A 88 -10.36 3.45 -2.31
CA VAL A 88 -9.02 3.95 -1.96
C VAL A 88 -8.01 3.17 -2.79
N GLU A 89 -7.15 3.89 -3.50
CA GLU A 89 -6.10 3.33 -4.33
C GLU A 89 -4.76 4.00 -4.02
N PHE A 90 -3.68 3.24 -4.11
CA PHE A 90 -2.32 3.73 -3.86
C PHE A 90 -1.45 3.63 -5.10
N PHE A 91 -0.68 4.69 -5.33
CA PHE A 91 0.28 4.81 -6.41
C PHE A 91 1.68 4.96 -5.81
N PRO A 92 2.41 3.86 -5.60
CA PRO A 92 3.69 3.88 -4.91
C PRO A 92 4.79 4.53 -5.73
N TYR A 93 5.64 5.33 -5.11
CA TYR A 93 6.95 5.81 -5.58
C TYR A 93 8.03 5.34 -4.60
N ASN A 94 9.30 5.68 -4.87
CA ASN A 94 10.40 5.19 -4.03
C ASN A 94 10.29 5.66 -2.58
N ASP A 95 10.02 6.94 -2.35
CA ASP A 95 10.05 7.55 -1.00
C ASP A 95 8.70 8.12 -0.56
N PHE A 96 7.65 7.92 -1.35
CA PHE A 96 6.29 8.32 -1.02
C PHE A 96 5.30 7.51 -1.84
N CYS A 97 4.01 7.59 -1.54
CA CYS A 97 2.95 7.17 -2.44
C CYS A 97 1.89 8.25 -2.55
N TYR A 98 1.14 8.27 -3.65
CA TYR A 98 -0.14 8.97 -3.67
C TYR A 98 -1.23 8.03 -3.22
N MET A 99 -2.02 8.47 -2.25
CA MET A 99 -3.29 7.88 -1.87
C MET A 99 -4.39 8.66 -2.58
N ILE A 100 -5.14 7.99 -3.46
CA ILE A 100 -6.30 8.57 -4.12
C ILE A 100 -7.53 7.90 -3.53
N TYR A 101 -8.43 8.70 -2.97
CA TYR A 101 -9.62 8.19 -2.30
C TYR A 101 -10.86 8.92 -2.77
N GLN A 102 -11.95 8.14 -2.84
CA GLN A 102 -13.26 8.60 -3.26
C GLN A 102 -14.26 8.38 -2.14
N TYR A 103 -14.99 9.43 -1.80
CA TYR A 103 -16.07 9.33 -0.82
C TYR A 103 -17.30 10.11 -1.29
N GLN A 104 -18.46 9.66 -0.84
CA GLN A 104 -19.72 10.32 -1.11
C GLN A 104 -20.19 11.05 0.15
N LYS A 105 -20.38 12.36 0.01
CA LYS A 105 -21.03 13.21 1.02
C LYS A 105 -22.32 13.75 0.43
N LYS A 106 -23.45 13.33 1.00
CA LYS A 106 -24.80 13.57 0.43
C LYS A 106 -24.90 13.06 -1.02
N ASN A 107 -25.20 13.94 -1.97
CA ASN A 107 -25.29 13.65 -3.40
C ASN A 107 -24.05 14.09 -4.18
N ILE A 108 -22.90 14.27 -3.52
CA ILE A 108 -21.65 14.67 -4.18
C ILE A 108 -20.60 13.59 -3.91
N VAL A 109 -19.95 13.13 -4.99
CA VAL A 109 -18.75 12.28 -4.93
C VAL A 109 -17.53 13.18 -5.02
N TYR A 110 -16.63 13.04 -4.07
CA TYR A 110 -15.34 13.73 -4.03
C TYR A 110 -14.25 12.75 -4.44
N CYS A 111 -13.33 13.18 -5.31
CA CYS A 111 -12.09 12.49 -5.60
C CYS A 111 -10.94 13.32 -5.02
N MET A 112 -10.20 12.74 -4.07
CA MET A 112 -9.14 13.43 -3.35
C MET A 112 -7.81 12.72 -3.52
N ALA A 113 -6.72 13.48 -3.51
CA ALA A 113 -5.36 12.97 -3.48
C ALA A 113 -4.61 13.45 -2.24
N SER A 114 -3.89 12.53 -1.62
CA SER A 114 -2.99 12.80 -0.49
C SER A 114 -1.63 12.19 -0.81
N LYS A 115 -0.55 12.91 -0.51
CA LYS A 115 0.81 12.37 -0.60
C LYS A 115 1.17 11.76 0.74
N ILE A 116 1.63 10.51 0.76
CA ILE A 116 1.95 9.76 1.98
C ILE A 116 3.44 9.43 2.00
N GLY A 117 4.10 9.69 3.12
CA GLY A 117 5.51 9.36 3.35
C GLY A 117 5.73 7.90 3.77
N PRO A 118 7.01 7.46 3.89
CA PRO A 118 7.36 6.10 4.27
C PRO A 118 7.01 5.77 5.73
N ASP A 119 6.73 6.80 6.53
CA ASP A 119 6.28 6.72 7.92
C ASP A 119 4.74 6.66 8.04
N GLY A 120 4.01 6.63 6.93
CA GLY A 120 2.54 6.62 6.89
C GLY A 120 1.88 7.98 7.09
N ASN A 121 2.66 9.05 7.31
CA ASN A 121 2.13 10.39 7.49
C ASN A 121 1.83 11.07 6.15
N LYS A 122 0.80 11.93 6.15
CA LYS A 122 0.53 12.82 5.03
C LYS A 122 1.65 13.87 4.91
N ILE A 123 2.15 14.05 3.70
CA ILE A 123 3.08 15.10 3.31
C ILE A 123 2.29 16.25 2.68
N GLY A 124 2.28 17.41 3.34
CA GLY A 124 1.59 18.60 2.84
C GLY A 124 0.06 18.49 2.96
N ASN A 125 -0.64 19.13 2.02
CA ASN A 125 -2.10 19.24 2.04
C ASN A 125 -2.76 18.21 1.12
N VAL A 126 -3.99 17.84 1.47
CA VAL A 126 -4.87 17.06 0.58
C VAL A 126 -5.30 17.95 -0.59
N THR A 127 -5.35 17.39 -1.79
CA THR A 127 -5.80 18.06 -3.00
C THR A 127 -7.11 17.45 -3.48
N GLU A 128 -8.12 18.29 -3.75
CA GLU A 128 -9.32 17.85 -4.46
C GLU A 128 -8.98 17.72 -5.94
N LEU A 129 -9.20 16.53 -6.50
CA LEU A 129 -8.96 16.25 -7.92
C LEU A 129 -10.20 16.57 -8.75
N ASP A 130 -11.38 16.17 -8.26
CA ASP A 130 -12.65 16.43 -8.93
C ASP A 130 -13.86 16.20 -7.99
N THR A 131 -15.02 16.73 -8.37
CA THR A 131 -16.31 16.47 -7.72
C THR A 131 -17.42 16.23 -8.72
N THR A 132 -18.30 15.28 -8.43
CA THR A 132 -19.45 14.96 -9.29
C THR A 132 -20.74 14.92 -8.48
N HIS A 133 -21.77 15.61 -8.97
CA HIS A 133 -23.13 15.51 -8.42
C HIS A 133 -23.85 14.26 -8.93
N LEU A 134 -24.40 13.48 -8.01
CA LEU A 134 -25.21 12.29 -8.31
C LEU A 134 -26.70 12.65 -8.42
N GLY A 135 -27.33 12.10 -9.47
CA GLY A 135 -28.79 12.04 -9.57
C GLY A 135 -29.39 10.95 -8.65
N PHE A 136 -30.71 10.99 -8.44
CA PHE A 136 -31.43 10.14 -7.48
C PHE A 136 -31.24 8.62 -7.61
N ALA A 137 -30.88 8.12 -8.79
CA ALA A 137 -30.68 6.69 -9.07
C ALA A 137 -29.27 6.36 -9.60
N ALA A 138 -28.30 7.27 -9.45
CA ALA A 138 -26.97 7.08 -10.02
C ALA A 138 -26.09 6.16 -9.14
N ASN A 139 -25.28 5.32 -9.80
CA ASN A 139 -24.19 4.59 -9.16
C ASN A 139 -23.13 5.61 -8.67
N ASN A 140 -22.45 5.29 -7.58
CA ASN A 140 -21.43 6.16 -6.99
C ASN A 140 -19.99 5.79 -7.37
N LYS A 141 -19.75 4.68 -8.08
CA LYS A 141 -18.46 4.38 -8.70
C LYS A 141 -18.27 5.22 -9.97
N ILE A 142 -17.85 6.48 -9.79
CA ILE A 142 -17.72 7.47 -10.86
C ILE A 142 -16.32 7.51 -11.44
N TYR A 143 -15.28 7.52 -10.60
CA TYR A 143 -13.90 7.68 -11.09
C TYR A 143 -13.17 6.34 -11.11
N THR A 144 -12.44 6.12 -12.21
CA THR A 144 -11.41 5.09 -12.33
C THR A 144 -10.08 5.80 -12.43
N VAL A 145 -9.11 5.39 -11.61
CA VAL A 145 -7.78 5.98 -11.62
C VAL A 145 -6.79 4.93 -12.11
N VAL A 146 -5.86 5.36 -12.95
CA VAL A 146 -4.89 4.47 -13.59
C VAL A 146 -3.56 5.21 -13.63
N SER A 147 -2.47 4.52 -13.28
CA SER A 147 -1.11 5.03 -13.47
C SER A 147 -0.38 4.22 -14.52
N SER A 148 0.57 4.85 -15.23
CA SER A 148 1.53 4.10 -16.02
C SER A 148 2.44 3.27 -15.11
N GLU A 149 2.65 1.99 -15.43
CA GLU A 149 3.51 1.09 -14.63
C GLU A 149 4.96 1.60 -14.55
N ASP A 150 5.44 2.21 -15.63
CA ASP A 150 6.77 2.81 -15.73
C ASP A 150 6.83 4.25 -15.18
N LYS A 151 5.68 4.82 -14.78
CA LYS A 151 5.51 6.21 -14.31
C LYS A 151 6.07 7.26 -15.27
N SER A 152 6.20 6.93 -16.55
CA SER A 152 6.72 7.85 -17.55
C SER A 152 5.71 8.93 -17.96
N ARG A 153 4.43 8.73 -17.61
CA ARG A 153 3.31 9.64 -17.83
C ARG A 153 2.32 9.59 -16.69
#